data_AF-A0A1A9AJW8-F1
#
_entry.id   AF-A0A1A9AJW8-F1
#
_cell.length_a   1.000
_cell.length_b   1.000
_cell.length_c   1.000
_cell.angle_alpha   90.00
_cell.angle_beta   90.00
_cell.angle_gamma   90.00
#
_symmetry.space_group_name_H-M   'P 1'
#
loop_
_entity.id
_entity.type
_entity.pdbx_description
1 polymer ?
#
loop_
_entity_poly.entity_id
_entity_poly.type
_entity_poly.pdbx_seq_one_letter_code
_entity_poly.pdbx_strand_id
1 'polypeptide(L)'
;MPEVKEDNIYKFLKEKHTFQKNSNIQNFYNELYTTCSGDTRHSCLSSPSQKYPDDTAFHNFIKSCRANQSNFVSISDQFNNFKREPLKRCMYFKYWFYDQIITNGFDNEKIIEIFEVLNELHNKIEFPIIDNHENIRTIPSDVPTQINCQIHISNLSDIKKIKLSFDYLENYNSNDGTSGINKLICKRTQKNDMNEVINICINKVGDADEKSQLICEELDEYMKMHGIEQLPEVKCDAEDEELSSDDEFDSDLGVSPMDSLDSPTPSNDPNVMRSISVSLSLVAIFAIFLFLYKLTPLGTSLRRYIKKSSNILHNLRKKEQEELSQHSTNLDMVNFYNEPHNIAYHAS
;
A
#
# COMPACT_ATOMS: atom_id res chain seq x y z
N MET A 1 -29.55 12.39 -9.28
CA MET A 1 -28.70 11.24 -9.66
C MET A 1 -27.55 11.14 -8.66
N PRO A 2 -27.10 9.93 -8.29
CA PRO A 2 -26.01 9.75 -7.32
C PRO A 2 -24.64 9.78 -8.02
N GLU A 3 -23.70 10.54 -7.46
CA GLU A 3 -22.29 10.61 -7.88
C GLU A 3 -21.67 9.22 -8.07
N VAL A 4 -20.88 9.06 -9.14
CA VAL A 4 -19.94 7.93 -9.25
C VAL A 4 -18.90 8.10 -8.15
N LYS A 5 -19.02 7.28 -7.09
CA LYS A 5 -18.08 7.28 -5.97
C LYS A 5 -16.67 6.97 -6.46
N GLU A 6 -15.71 7.72 -5.92
CA GLU A 6 -14.26 7.62 -6.16
C GLU A 6 -13.71 6.18 -6.14
N ASP A 7 -14.33 5.28 -5.36
CA ASP A 7 -13.94 3.86 -5.27
C ASP A 7 -14.14 3.06 -6.57
N ASN A 8 -14.92 3.59 -7.53
CA ASN A 8 -15.19 2.90 -8.79
C ASN A 8 -14.03 2.99 -9.81
N ILE A 9 -13.18 4.04 -9.71
CA ILE A 9 -12.14 4.26 -10.72
C ILE A 9 -11.02 3.22 -10.66
N TYR A 10 -10.58 2.82 -9.47
CA TYR A 10 -9.50 1.84 -9.29
C TYR A 10 -9.90 0.47 -9.83
N LYS A 11 -11.15 0.07 -9.58
CA LYS A 11 -11.72 -1.15 -10.14
C LYS A 11 -11.75 -1.09 -11.67
N PHE A 12 -12.24 0.02 -12.22
CA PHE A 12 -12.30 0.24 -13.67
C PHE A 12 -10.92 0.18 -14.31
N LEU A 13 -9.92 0.89 -13.78
CA LEU A 13 -8.54 0.89 -14.28
C LEU A 13 -7.96 -0.53 -14.30
N LYS A 14 -8.09 -1.27 -13.19
CA LYS A 14 -7.64 -2.65 -13.09
C LYS A 14 -8.28 -3.55 -14.14
N GLU A 15 -9.61 -3.59 -14.18
CA GLU A 15 -10.37 -4.56 -14.99
C GLU A 15 -10.38 -4.23 -16.48
N LYS A 16 -10.42 -2.93 -16.84
CA LYS A 16 -10.58 -2.47 -18.23
C LYS A 16 -9.29 -2.04 -18.88
N HIS A 17 -8.22 -1.81 -18.13
CA HIS A 17 -6.93 -1.39 -18.71
C HIS A 17 -5.81 -2.34 -18.31
N THR A 18 -5.45 -2.40 -17.02
CA THR A 18 -4.28 -3.15 -16.54
C THR A 18 -4.36 -4.64 -16.89
N PHE A 19 -5.49 -5.30 -16.59
CA PHE A 19 -5.68 -6.72 -16.93
C PHE A 19 -5.85 -6.98 -18.43
N GLN A 20 -6.46 -6.05 -19.16
CA GLN A 20 -6.61 -6.19 -20.61
C GLN A 20 -5.26 -6.08 -21.33
N LYS A 21 -4.40 -5.17 -20.87
CA LYS A 21 -3.05 -5.01 -21.42
C LYS A 21 -2.16 -6.19 -21.07
N ASN A 22 -2.26 -6.70 -19.84
CA ASN A 22 -1.39 -7.78 -19.34
C ASN A 22 -2.19 -8.87 -18.61
N SER A 23 -2.60 -9.90 -19.37
CA SER A 23 -3.38 -11.03 -18.86
C SER A 23 -2.62 -11.89 -17.85
N ASN A 24 -1.29 -11.89 -17.85
CA ASN A 24 -0.50 -12.60 -16.84
C ASN A 24 -0.67 -11.98 -15.45
N ILE A 25 -0.84 -10.65 -15.36
CA ILE A 25 -1.16 -9.98 -14.09
C ILE A 25 -2.53 -10.44 -13.60
N GLN A 26 -3.53 -10.50 -14.48
CA GLN A 26 -4.87 -10.99 -14.11
C GLN A 26 -4.81 -12.44 -13.61
N ASN A 27 -4.05 -13.30 -14.30
CA ASN A 27 -3.91 -14.70 -13.90
C ASN A 27 -3.23 -14.82 -12.53
N PHE A 28 -2.13 -14.10 -12.30
CA PHE A 28 -1.46 -14.08 -11.00
C PHE A 28 -2.36 -13.51 -9.90
N TYR A 29 -3.11 -12.44 -10.19
CA TYR A 29 -4.09 -11.87 -9.27
C TYR A 29 -5.17 -12.89 -8.88
N ASN A 30 -5.64 -13.69 -9.83
CA ASN A 30 -6.59 -14.77 -9.55
C ASN A 30 -5.96 -15.88 -8.70
N GLU A 31 -4.71 -16.26 -8.97
CA GLU A 31 -3.98 -17.23 -8.15
C GLU A 31 -3.92 -16.79 -6.68
N LEU A 32 -3.63 -15.51 -6.42
CA LEU A 32 -3.60 -14.91 -5.08
C LEU A 32 -4.93 -15.02 -4.32
N TYR A 33 -6.06 -15.07 -5.02
CA TYR A 33 -7.39 -15.24 -4.42
C TYR A 33 -7.68 -16.72 -4.08
N THR A 34 -7.19 -17.63 -4.91
CA THR A 34 -7.48 -19.07 -4.78
C THR A 34 -6.69 -19.77 -3.69
N THR A 35 -5.68 -19.13 -3.12
CA THR A 35 -4.74 -19.73 -2.16
C THR A 35 -5.38 -20.39 -0.93
N CYS A 36 -6.58 -19.98 -0.51
CA CYS A 36 -7.34 -20.63 0.57
C CYS A 36 -8.58 -21.40 0.13
N SER A 37 -8.79 -21.59 -1.17
CA SER A 37 -9.95 -22.32 -1.70
C SER A 37 -9.78 -23.82 -1.54
N GLY A 38 -10.34 -24.39 -0.47
CA GLY A 38 -10.32 -25.83 -0.20
C GLY A 38 -9.07 -26.35 0.49
N ASP A 39 -8.18 -25.46 0.95
CA ASP A 39 -6.92 -25.82 1.60
C ASP A 39 -7.06 -25.88 3.14
N THR A 40 -6.55 -26.96 3.75
CA THR A 40 -6.54 -27.19 5.20
C THR A 40 -5.28 -26.63 5.87
N ARG A 41 -4.40 -25.93 5.16
CA ARG A 41 -3.18 -25.34 5.73
C ARG A 41 -3.49 -24.38 6.88
N HIS A 42 -2.66 -24.44 7.92
CA HIS A 42 -2.83 -23.63 9.13
C HIS A 42 -2.89 -22.12 8.84
N SER A 43 -2.20 -21.64 7.80
CA SER A 43 -2.25 -20.23 7.38
C SER A 43 -3.66 -19.78 6.98
N CYS A 44 -4.43 -20.63 6.29
CA CYS A 44 -5.83 -20.38 5.90
C CYS A 44 -6.84 -20.57 7.05
N LEU A 45 -6.47 -21.34 8.07
CA LEU A 45 -7.33 -21.63 9.23
C LEU A 45 -7.08 -20.66 10.40
N SER A 46 -5.93 -20.00 10.43
CA SER A 46 -5.56 -19.07 11.50
C SER A 46 -6.41 -17.80 11.42
N SER A 47 -7.32 -17.62 12.37
CA SER A 47 -8.05 -16.35 12.52
C SER A 47 -7.21 -15.37 13.33
N PRO A 48 -7.29 -14.05 13.07
CA PRO A 48 -6.76 -13.05 13.98
C PRO A 48 -7.31 -13.27 15.39
N SER A 49 -6.53 -12.88 16.41
CA SER A 49 -6.97 -12.96 17.81
C SER A 49 -8.36 -12.31 18.02
N GLN A 50 -9.13 -12.79 19.00
CA GLN A 50 -10.42 -12.19 19.43
C GLN A 50 -10.32 -10.69 19.80
N LYS A 51 -9.11 -10.13 19.88
CA LYS A 51 -8.85 -8.71 20.08
C LYS A 51 -9.22 -7.83 18.87
N TYR A 52 -9.27 -8.40 17.67
CA TYR A 52 -9.50 -7.64 16.43
C TYR A 52 -11.00 -7.53 16.08
N PRO A 53 -11.40 -6.55 15.25
CA PRO A 53 -12.81 -6.32 14.93
C PRO A 53 -13.48 -7.58 14.38
N ASP A 54 -14.75 -7.82 14.73
CA ASP A 54 -15.59 -8.84 14.11
C ASP A 54 -16.02 -8.38 12.70
N ASP A 55 -15.02 -8.21 11.84
CA ASP A 55 -15.13 -7.76 10.46
C ASP A 55 -14.72 -8.91 9.54
N THR A 56 -15.70 -9.46 8.84
CA THR A 56 -15.50 -10.58 7.93
C THR A 56 -14.56 -10.23 6.78
N ALA A 57 -14.63 -9.01 6.24
CA ALA A 57 -13.75 -8.58 5.15
C ALA A 57 -12.31 -8.47 5.64
N PHE A 58 -12.10 -7.85 6.82
CA PHE A 58 -10.79 -7.78 7.47
C PHE A 58 -10.20 -9.18 7.71
N HIS A 59 -10.97 -10.08 8.33
CA HIS A 59 -10.48 -11.43 8.64
C HIS A 59 -10.16 -12.25 7.38
N ASN A 60 -10.99 -12.16 6.34
CA ASN A 60 -10.73 -12.83 5.08
C ASN A 60 -9.49 -12.27 4.39
N PHE A 61 -9.30 -10.95 4.40
CA PHE A 61 -8.11 -10.33 3.84
C PHE A 61 -6.82 -10.78 4.54
N ILE A 62 -6.80 -10.78 5.88
CA ILE A 62 -5.64 -11.26 6.65
C ILE A 62 -5.32 -12.72 6.35
N LYS A 63 -6.34 -13.59 6.27
CA LYS A 63 -6.14 -15.01 5.92
C LYS A 63 -5.50 -15.16 4.54
N SER A 64 -6.01 -14.43 3.55
CA SER A 64 -5.45 -14.44 2.19
C SER A 64 -3.99 -13.96 2.17
N CYS A 65 -3.67 -12.87 2.88
CA CYS A 65 -2.29 -12.38 3.00
C CYS A 65 -1.35 -13.44 3.59
N ARG A 66 -1.70 -14.04 4.73
CA ARG A 66 -0.87 -15.07 5.39
C ARG A 66 -0.68 -16.31 4.53
N ALA A 67 -1.72 -16.72 3.83
CA ALA A 67 -1.63 -17.90 2.98
C ALA A 67 -0.78 -17.64 1.74
N ASN A 68 -0.89 -16.45 1.13
CA ASN A 68 0.00 -16.02 0.05
C ASN A 68 1.46 -15.92 0.50
N GLN A 69 1.73 -15.30 1.66
CA GLN A 69 3.07 -15.26 2.27
C GLN A 69 3.63 -16.67 2.50
N SER A 70 2.82 -17.58 3.04
CA SER A 70 3.21 -18.98 3.23
C SER A 70 3.48 -19.71 1.91
N ASN A 71 2.78 -19.36 0.83
CA ASN A 71 3.07 -19.92 -0.48
C ASN A 71 4.39 -19.39 -1.03
N PHE A 72 4.67 -18.09 -0.91
CA PHE A 72 5.91 -17.50 -1.45
C PHE A 72 7.20 -18.06 -0.85
N VAL A 73 7.14 -18.58 0.37
CA VAL A 73 8.26 -19.26 1.04
C VAL A 73 8.31 -20.76 0.81
N SER A 74 7.41 -21.31 -0.01
CA SER A 74 7.38 -22.73 -0.34
C SER A 74 8.06 -22.99 -1.68
N ILE A 75 8.99 -23.96 -1.72
CA ILE A 75 9.61 -24.45 -2.97
C ILE A 75 8.55 -25.12 -3.86
N SER A 76 7.44 -25.57 -3.30
CA SER A 76 6.30 -26.14 -4.03
C SER A 76 5.12 -25.19 -4.09
N ASP A 77 5.37 -23.88 -4.16
CA ASP A 77 4.31 -22.90 -4.32
C ASP A 77 3.42 -23.22 -5.54
N GLN A 78 2.13 -22.86 -5.42
CA GLN A 78 1.11 -23.19 -6.42
C GLN A 78 0.97 -22.12 -7.50
N PHE A 79 1.81 -21.08 -7.48
CA PHE A 79 1.73 -19.99 -8.45
C PHE A 79 2.38 -20.42 -9.76
N ASN A 80 1.60 -20.43 -10.85
CA ASN A 80 2.15 -20.74 -12.17
C ASN A 80 2.72 -19.48 -12.82
N ASN A 81 2.15 -18.32 -12.51
CA ASN A 81 2.59 -17.05 -13.07
C ASN A 81 3.84 -16.51 -12.34
N PHE A 82 4.76 -15.93 -13.12
CA PHE A 82 5.98 -15.27 -12.63
C PHE A 82 6.89 -16.16 -11.76
N LYS A 83 6.89 -17.49 -12.00
CA LYS A 83 7.56 -18.48 -11.12
C LYS A 83 9.06 -18.30 -10.90
N ARG A 84 9.73 -17.71 -11.87
CA ARG A 84 11.17 -17.40 -11.84
C ARG A 84 11.44 -15.90 -11.82
N GLU A 85 10.44 -15.14 -11.40
CA GLU A 85 10.44 -13.69 -11.41
C GLU A 85 9.99 -13.18 -10.04
N PRO A 86 10.76 -13.47 -8.97
CA PRO A 86 10.36 -13.15 -7.60
C PRO A 86 10.09 -11.66 -7.41
N LEU A 87 10.82 -10.79 -8.12
CA LEU A 87 10.58 -9.33 -8.10
C LEU A 87 9.20 -8.98 -8.67
N LYS A 88 8.78 -9.63 -9.77
CA LYS A 88 7.44 -9.45 -10.35
C LYS A 88 6.35 -9.96 -9.41
N ARG A 89 6.57 -11.12 -8.79
CA ARG A 89 5.65 -11.66 -7.78
C ARG A 89 5.47 -10.69 -6.61
N CYS A 90 6.55 -10.10 -6.10
CA CYS A 90 6.47 -9.10 -5.03
C CYS A 90 5.67 -7.85 -5.46
N MET A 91 5.98 -7.26 -6.62
CA MET A 91 5.28 -6.05 -7.08
C MET A 91 3.81 -6.31 -7.40
N TYR A 92 3.47 -7.43 -8.03
CA TYR A 92 2.06 -7.73 -8.32
C TYR A 92 1.30 -8.20 -7.07
N PHE A 93 1.99 -8.73 -6.05
CA PHE A 93 1.41 -8.89 -4.72
C PHE A 93 1.15 -7.54 -4.05
N LYS A 94 2.10 -6.58 -4.10
CA LYS A 94 1.90 -5.19 -3.63
C LYS A 94 0.70 -4.55 -4.31
N TYR A 95 0.61 -4.66 -5.64
CA TYR A 95 -0.52 -4.20 -6.43
C TYR A 95 -1.86 -4.80 -5.96
N TRP A 96 -1.91 -6.13 -5.77
CA TRP A 96 -3.08 -6.83 -5.24
C TRP A 96 -3.42 -6.36 -3.82
N PHE A 97 -2.43 -6.24 -2.94
CA PHE A 97 -2.61 -5.83 -1.54
C PHE A 97 -3.23 -4.43 -1.45
N TYR A 98 -2.70 -3.46 -2.19
CA TYR A 98 -3.23 -2.10 -2.25
C TYR A 98 -4.64 -2.05 -2.85
N ASP A 99 -4.88 -2.80 -3.93
CA ASP A 99 -6.21 -2.90 -4.53
C ASP A 99 -7.24 -3.52 -3.57
N GLN A 100 -6.85 -4.52 -2.78
CA GLN A 100 -7.72 -5.11 -1.76
C GLN A 100 -8.01 -4.13 -0.61
N ILE A 101 -7.04 -3.32 -0.19
CA ILE A 101 -7.27 -2.27 0.82
C ILE A 101 -8.34 -1.29 0.33
N ILE A 102 -8.20 -0.81 -0.91
CA ILE A 102 -9.14 0.15 -1.52
C ILE A 102 -10.51 -0.51 -1.70
N THR A 103 -10.56 -1.71 -2.29
CA THR A 103 -11.81 -2.40 -2.64
C THR A 103 -12.64 -2.80 -1.42
N ASN A 104 -11.98 -3.18 -0.31
CA ASN A 104 -12.67 -3.51 0.94
C ASN A 104 -13.04 -2.26 1.76
N GLY A 105 -12.67 -1.05 1.30
CA GLY A 105 -12.99 0.21 1.98
C GLY A 105 -12.34 0.33 3.35
N PHE A 106 -11.11 -0.18 3.52
CA PHE A 106 -10.39 -0.06 4.78
C PHE A 106 -9.85 1.37 4.95
N ASP A 107 -10.21 2.00 6.07
CA ASP A 107 -9.68 3.29 6.47
C ASP A 107 -8.28 3.16 7.10
N ASN A 108 -7.68 4.30 7.46
CA ASN A 108 -6.35 4.34 8.06
C ASN A 108 -6.27 3.58 9.39
N GLU A 109 -7.34 3.53 10.18
CA GLU A 109 -7.35 2.79 11.45
C GLU A 109 -7.25 1.29 11.18
N LYS A 110 -8.06 0.77 10.25
CA LYS A 110 -7.99 -0.63 9.83
C LYS A 110 -6.67 -0.98 9.15
N ILE A 111 -6.10 -0.08 8.35
CA ILE A 111 -4.79 -0.32 7.71
C ILE A 111 -3.70 -0.47 8.79
N ILE A 112 -3.69 0.37 9.83
CA ILE A 112 -2.76 0.22 10.95
C ILE A 112 -2.94 -1.16 11.60
N GLU A 113 -4.17 -1.60 11.85
CA GLU A 113 -4.43 -2.94 12.41
C GLU A 113 -3.95 -4.06 11.48
N ILE A 114 -4.14 -3.94 10.16
CA ILE A 114 -3.63 -4.90 9.17
C ILE A 114 -2.11 -5.03 9.30
N PHE A 115 -1.41 -3.89 9.33
CA PHE A 115 0.04 -3.87 9.50
C PHE A 115 0.45 -4.47 10.84
N GLU A 116 -0.25 -4.19 11.95
CA GLU A 116 0.03 -4.82 13.25
C GLU A 116 -0.14 -6.35 13.25
N VAL A 117 -1.08 -6.88 12.44
CA VAL A 117 -1.40 -8.32 12.41
C VAL A 117 -0.48 -9.11 11.47
N LEU A 118 -0.03 -8.48 10.39
CA LEU A 118 0.81 -9.10 9.35
C LEU A 118 2.31 -8.92 9.56
N ASN A 119 2.72 -8.22 10.62
CA ASN A 119 4.09 -7.80 10.84
C ASN A 119 4.60 -8.15 12.24
N GLU A 120 5.90 -8.45 12.35
CA GLU A 120 6.62 -8.61 13.62
C GLU A 120 7.30 -7.30 14.10
N LEU A 121 7.59 -6.36 13.20
CA LEU A 121 8.30 -5.10 13.43
C LEU A 121 7.45 -3.89 13.01
N HIS A 122 6.49 -3.47 13.85
CA HIS A 122 5.53 -2.36 13.66
C HIS A 122 5.91 -1.33 12.57
N ASN A 123 5.08 -1.20 11.51
CA ASN A 123 5.12 -0.27 10.35
C ASN A 123 5.53 -0.83 8.97
N LYS A 124 6.11 -2.03 8.89
CA LYS A 124 6.55 -2.66 7.63
C LYS A 124 6.18 -4.13 7.52
N ILE A 125 5.38 -4.54 6.54
CA ILE A 125 5.18 -5.98 6.28
C ILE A 125 6.35 -6.51 5.46
N GLU A 126 6.98 -7.60 5.91
CA GLU A 126 8.18 -8.16 5.29
C GLU A 126 8.10 -9.68 5.23
N PHE A 127 8.38 -10.26 4.07
CA PHE A 127 8.41 -11.71 3.89
C PHE A 127 9.30 -12.11 2.70
N PRO A 128 9.98 -13.27 2.75
CA PRO A 128 10.77 -13.74 1.63
C PRO A 128 9.89 -14.31 0.50
N ILE A 129 10.37 -14.17 -0.73
CA ILE A 129 9.86 -14.87 -1.91
C ILE A 129 10.99 -15.69 -2.48
N ILE A 130 10.79 -17.01 -2.54
CA ILE A 130 11.74 -17.96 -3.09
C ILE A 130 11.65 -17.95 -4.63
N ASP A 131 12.80 -17.86 -5.26
CA ASP A 131 12.96 -18.12 -6.69
C ASP A 131 13.02 -19.63 -6.95
N ASN A 132 12.02 -20.12 -7.68
CA ASN A 132 11.88 -21.53 -7.94
C ASN A 132 12.59 -21.93 -9.24
N HIS A 133 13.92 -22.01 -9.18
CA HIS A 133 14.74 -22.58 -10.24
C HIS A 133 14.60 -24.12 -10.25
N GLU A 134 13.51 -24.64 -10.80
CA GLU A 134 13.25 -26.09 -10.89
C GLU A 134 14.28 -26.91 -11.72
N ASN A 135 15.36 -26.31 -12.27
CA ASN A 135 16.27 -26.99 -13.19
C ASN A 135 17.73 -26.48 -13.18
N ILE A 136 18.39 -26.39 -12.03
CA ILE A 136 19.87 -26.33 -11.99
C ILE A 136 20.40 -27.55 -11.25
N ARG A 137 20.61 -28.65 -11.97
CA ARG A 137 21.41 -29.80 -11.51
C ARG A 137 22.93 -29.57 -11.67
N THR A 138 23.37 -28.34 -11.94
CA THR A 138 24.76 -28.08 -12.40
C THR A 138 25.41 -26.81 -11.84
N ILE A 139 25.13 -26.41 -10.59
CA ILE A 139 26.01 -25.50 -9.84
C ILE A 139 26.02 -25.96 -8.37
N PRO A 140 27.19 -26.16 -7.73
CA PRO A 140 27.30 -26.63 -6.34
C PRO A 140 27.04 -25.53 -5.31
N SER A 141 25.91 -24.82 -5.42
CA SER A 141 25.47 -23.84 -4.42
C SER A 141 23.95 -23.90 -4.30
N ASP A 142 23.49 -24.89 -3.54
CA ASP A 142 22.08 -25.26 -3.29
C ASP A 142 21.34 -24.27 -2.36
N VAL A 143 21.35 -22.96 -2.67
CA VAL A 143 20.51 -21.99 -1.97
C VAL A 143 19.56 -21.36 -2.99
N PRO A 144 18.23 -21.57 -2.87
CA PRO A 144 17.26 -20.84 -3.67
C PRO A 144 17.53 -19.34 -3.53
N THR A 145 17.66 -18.63 -4.65
CA THR A 145 17.72 -17.18 -4.63
C THR A 145 16.42 -16.67 -4.00
N GLN A 146 16.50 -15.99 -2.86
CA GLN A 146 15.33 -15.38 -2.24
C GLN A 146 15.45 -13.87 -2.34
N ILE A 147 14.35 -13.20 -2.64
CA ILE A 147 14.24 -11.76 -2.42
C ILE A 147 13.37 -11.53 -1.20
N ASN A 148 13.56 -10.37 -0.57
CA ASN A 148 12.74 -9.96 0.54
C ASN A 148 11.70 -8.96 0.04
N CYS A 149 10.42 -9.31 0.12
CA CYS A 149 9.33 -8.42 -0.29
C CYS A 149 8.88 -7.58 0.90
N GLN A 150 8.88 -6.26 0.73
CA GLN A 150 8.56 -5.31 1.79
C GLN A 150 7.41 -4.39 1.38
N ILE A 151 6.45 -4.18 2.27
CA ILE A 151 5.34 -3.24 2.09
C ILE A 151 5.42 -2.22 3.23
N HIS A 152 5.60 -0.95 2.87
CA HIS A 152 5.78 0.15 3.84
C HIS A 152 4.65 1.18 3.80
N ILE A 153 3.92 1.26 2.67
CA ILE A 153 2.87 2.25 2.46
C ILE A 153 1.61 1.84 3.24
N SER A 154 1.37 2.53 4.36
CA SER A 154 0.37 2.16 5.37
C SER A 154 -0.73 3.23 5.57
N ASN A 155 -0.82 4.22 4.67
CA ASN A 155 -1.87 5.23 4.67
C ASN A 155 -2.71 5.14 3.39
N LEU A 156 -4.03 5.24 3.52
CA LEU A 156 -4.98 5.09 2.42
C LEU A 156 -4.74 6.08 1.27
N SER A 157 -4.39 7.33 1.57
CA SER A 157 -4.14 8.34 0.52
C SER A 157 -2.92 7.97 -0.32
N ASP A 158 -1.85 7.50 0.33
CA ASP A 158 -0.62 7.11 -0.35
C ASP A 158 -0.79 5.78 -1.10
N ILE A 159 -1.55 4.84 -0.52
CA ILE A 159 -1.93 3.58 -1.17
C ILE A 159 -2.68 3.86 -2.48
N LYS A 160 -3.65 4.78 -2.46
CA LYS A 160 -4.40 5.23 -3.64
C LYS A 160 -3.47 5.79 -4.73
N LYS A 161 -2.57 6.69 -4.34
CA LYS A 161 -1.57 7.32 -5.24
C LYS A 161 -0.60 6.32 -5.85
N ILE A 162 -0.02 5.43 -5.05
CA ILE A 162 0.88 4.37 -5.53
C ILE A 162 0.14 3.40 -6.46
N LYS A 163 -1.08 2.99 -6.09
CA LYS A 163 -1.89 2.10 -6.93
C LYS A 163 -2.19 2.73 -8.29
N LEU A 164 -2.56 4.02 -8.31
CA LEU A 164 -2.78 4.78 -9.53
C LEU A 164 -1.51 4.85 -10.39
N SER A 165 -0.36 5.05 -9.74
CA SER A 165 0.95 5.11 -10.40
C SER A 165 1.33 3.77 -11.02
N PHE A 166 1.04 2.65 -10.36
CA PHE A 166 1.22 1.32 -10.92
C PHE A 166 0.32 1.08 -12.14
N ASP A 167 -0.96 1.46 -12.09
CA ASP A 167 -1.84 1.38 -13.26
C ASP A 167 -1.31 2.23 -14.42
N TYR A 168 -0.80 3.43 -14.13
CA TYR A 168 -0.20 4.31 -15.13
C TYR A 168 1.03 3.70 -15.79
N LEU A 169 1.97 3.19 -14.99
CA LEU A 169 3.22 2.59 -15.47
C LEU A 169 2.96 1.27 -16.21
N GLU A 170 2.06 0.42 -15.73
CA GLU A 170 1.68 -0.81 -16.45
C GLU A 170 1.08 -0.47 -17.82
N ASN A 171 0.34 0.63 -17.93
CA ASN A 171 -0.26 1.10 -19.17
C ASN A 171 0.64 2.04 -19.99
N TYR A 172 1.85 2.34 -19.52
CA TYR A 172 2.80 3.20 -20.23
C TYR A 172 3.33 2.54 -21.50
N ASN A 173 3.48 3.33 -22.57
CA ASN A 173 4.16 2.95 -23.79
C ASN A 173 5.35 3.88 -24.01
N SER A 174 6.56 3.34 -23.90
CA SER A 174 7.80 4.10 -24.08
C SER A 174 7.95 4.69 -25.48
N ASN A 175 7.38 4.04 -26.51
CA ASN A 175 7.47 4.51 -27.89
C ASN A 175 6.64 5.78 -28.11
N ASP A 176 5.46 5.82 -27.49
CA ASP A 176 4.52 6.93 -27.64
C ASP A 176 4.76 8.01 -26.56
N GLY A 177 5.57 7.70 -25.54
CA GLY A 177 5.85 8.59 -24.41
C GLY A 177 4.58 9.00 -23.65
N THR A 178 3.60 8.09 -23.58
CA THR A 178 2.28 8.28 -22.99
C THR A 178 1.71 6.96 -22.45
N SER A 179 0.74 7.04 -21.53
CA SER A 179 0.01 5.88 -21.03
C SER A 179 -1.35 5.74 -21.70
N GLY A 180 -1.76 4.50 -21.95
CA GLY A 180 -3.08 4.20 -22.52
C GLY A 180 -4.26 4.66 -21.65
N ILE A 181 -3.99 5.09 -20.41
CA ILE A 181 -4.97 5.65 -19.47
C ILE A 181 -4.83 7.15 -19.23
N ASN A 182 -3.99 7.89 -19.99
CA ASN A 182 -3.76 9.32 -19.77
C ASN A 182 -5.05 10.12 -19.62
N LYS A 183 -6.03 9.93 -20.51
CA LYS A 183 -7.32 10.62 -20.44
C LYS A 183 -8.05 10.43 -19.10
N LEU A 184 -7.95 9.24 -18.51
CA LEU A 184 -8.56 8.94 -17.22
C LEU A 184 -7.78 9.59 -16.06
N ILE A 185 -6.45 9.62 -16.18
CA ILE A 185 -5.57 10.28 -15.22
C ILE A 185 -5.76 11.80 -15.26
N CYS A 186 -6.03 12.38 -16.42
CA CYS A 186 -6.20 13.82 -16.59
C CYS A 186 -7.45 14.40 -15.94
N LYS A 187 -8.32 13.55 -15.37
CA LYS A 187 -9.37 13.97 -14.45
C LYS A 187 -8.76 14.63 -13.21
N ARG A 188 -9.39 15.71 -12.73
CA ARG A 188 -8.83 16.62 -11.72
C ARG A 188 -8.20 15.92 -10.51
N THR A 189 -8.92 14.99 -9.87
CA THR A 189 -8.42 14.30 -8.67
C THR A 189 -7.22 13.41 -8.98
N GLN A 190 -7.32 12.57 -10.02
CA GLN A 190 -6.24 11.65 -10.42
C GLN A 190 -5.00 12.39 -10.90
N LYS A 191 -5.20 13.50 -11.62
CA LYS A 191 -4.12 14.37 -12.09
C LYS A 191 -3.36 14.95 -10.91
N ASN A 192 -4.08 15.45 -9.90
CA ASN A 192 -3.46 15.99 -8.69
C ASN A 192 -2.68 14.91 -7.94
N ASP A 193 -3.25 13.72 -7.77
CA ASP A 193 -2.59 12.58 -7.11
C ASP A 193 -1.30 12.18 -7.83
N MET A 194 -1.35 12.02 -9.16
CA MET A 194 -0.17 11.69 -9.96
C MET A 194 0.89 12.79 -9.94
N ASN A 195 0.47 14.05 -10.06
CA ASN A 195 1.41 15.18 -10.01
C ASN A 195 2.07 15.29 -8.64
N GLU A 196 1.36 15.00 -7.55
CA GLU A 196 1.95 14.96 -6.22
C GLU A 196 3.05 13.90 -6.14
N VAL A 197 2.77 12.67 -6.59
CA VAL A 197 3.78 11.59 -6.64
C VAL A 197 4.99 11.97 -7.49
N ILE A 198 4.75 12.51 -8.69
CA ILE A 198 5.80 12.94 -9.60
C ILE A 198 6.67 14.02 -8.95
N ASN A 199 6.04 15.03 -8.33
CA ASN A 199 6.76 16.10 -7.66
C ASN A 199 7.57 15.59 -6.47
N ILE A 200 7.05 14.63 -5.69
CA ILE A 200 7.78 14.01 -4.59
C ILE A 200 9.03 13.30 -5.11
N CYS A 201 8.92 12.55 -6.21
CA CYS A 201 10.02 11.71 -6.69
C CYS A 201 11.01 12.38 -7.66
N ILE A 202 10.60 13.44 -8.37
CA ILE A 202 11.51 14.25 -9.18
C ILE A 202 12.34 15.19 -8.30
N ASN A 203 11.72 15.81 -7.30
CA ASN A 203 12.41 16.78 -6.43
C ASN A 203 13.23 16.10 -5.31
N LYS A 204 13.90 14.97 -5.60
CA LYS A 204 14.86 14.28 -4.70
C LYS A 204 16.09 15.16 -4.42
N VAL A 205 15.89 16.35 -3.87
CA VAL A 205 16.93 17.29 -3.45
C VAL A 205 17.03 17.22 -1.93
N GLY A 206 17.89 16.32 -1.47
CA GLY A 206 18.67 16.45 -0.23
C GLY A 206 17.99 16.24 1.12
N ASP A 207 16.67 16.40 1.26
CA ASP A 207 15.97 16.38 2.55
C ASP A 207 14.53 15.82 2.44
N ALA A 208 14.32 14.84 1.56
CA ALA A 208 13.03 14.16 1.48
C ALA A 208 12.69 13.50 2.83
N ASP A 209 11.51 13.79 3.37
CA ASP A 209 11.07 13.16 4.60
C ASP A 209 10.88 11.65 4.39
N GLU A 210 10.93 10.87 5.48
CA GLU A 210 10.89 9.40 5.45
C GLU A 210 9.73 8.87 4.57
N LYS A 211 8.55 9.51 4.63
CA LYS A 211 7.39 9.11 3.83
C LYS A 211 7.63 9.30 2.33
N SER A 212 8.19 10.45 1.94
CA SER A 212 8.54 10.76 0.56
C SER A 212 9.55 9.74 0.01
N GLN A 213 10.51 9.34 0.83
CA GLN A 213 11.48 8.30 0.48
C GLN A 213 10.79 6.95 0.21
N LEU A 214 9.89 6.51 1.10
CA LEU A 214 9.16 5.24 0.94
C LEU A 214 8.31 5.20 -0.34
N ILE A 215 7.61 6.30 -0.68
CA ILE A 215 6.81 6.40 -1.91
C ILE A 215 7.70 6.22 -3.14
N CYS A 216 8.87 6.88 -3.17
CA CYS A 216 9.75 6.82 -4.32
C CYS A 216 10.51 5.49 -4.43
N GLU A 217 10.89 4.87 -3.31
CA GLU A 217 11.49 3.53 -3.32
C GLU A 217 10.52 2.51 -3.93
N GLU A 218 9.24 2.56 -3.54
CA GLU A 218 8.19 1.69 -4.08
C GLU A 218 8.03 1.85 -5.60
N LEU A 219 8.09 3.09 -6.11
CA LEU A 219 7.99 3.37 -7.55
C LEU A 219 9.26 3.01 -8.31
N ASP A 220 10.43 3.28 -7.74
CA ASP A 220 11.73 2.95 -8.35
C ASP A 220 11.85 1.43 -8.56
N GLU A 221 11.37 0.61 -7.61
CA GLU A 221 11.29 -0.85 -7.77
C GLU A 221 10.39 -1.26 -8.94
N TYR A 222 9.22 -0.64 -9.07
CA TYR A 222 8.29 -0.91 -10.17
C TYR A 222 8.87 -0.50 -11.52
N MET A 223 9.45 0.70 -11.60
CA MET A 223 10.08 1.25 -12.80
C MET A 223 11.24 0.37 -13.29
N LYS A 224 12.09 -0.11 -12.37
CA LYS A 224 13.19 -1.04 -12.69
C LYS A 224 12.69 -2.32 -13.36
N MET A 225 11.54 -2.85 -12.92
CA MET A 225 10.95 -4.04 -13.54
C MET A 225 10.54 -3.81 -15.00
N HIS A 226 10.04 -2.61 -15.30
CA HIS A 226 9.55 -2.23 -16.63
C HIS A 226 10.64 -1.62 -17.53
N GLY A 227 11.88 -1.53 -17.04
CA GLY A 227 12.97 -0.88 -17.77
C GLY A 227 12.74 0.63 -17.98
N ILE A 228 12.00 1.27 -17.08
CA ILE A 228 11.70 2.69 -17.12
C ILE A 228 12.76 3.43 -16.29
N GLU A 229 13.57 4.28 -16.93
CA GLU A 229 14.67 4.97 -16.26
C GLU A 229 14.22 6.19 -15.45
N GLN A 230 13.18 6.88 -15.91
CA GLN A 230 12.65 8.10 -15.30
C GLN A 230 11.14 8.06 -15.24
N LEU A 231 10.57 8.57 -14.15
CA LEU A 231 9.13 8.60 -13.94
C LEU A 231 8.49 9.48 -15.03
N PRO A 232 7.65 8.93 -15.92
CA PRO A 232 7.12 9.70 -17.02
C PRO A 232 6.14 10.76 -16.54
N GLU A 233 6.29 11.99 -17.03
CA GLU A 233 5.32 13.06 -16.79
C GLU A 233 3.95 12.69 -17.38
N VAL A 234 2.88 13.06 -16.65
CA VAL A 234 1.52 12.93 -17.16
C VAL A 234 1.26 14.08 -18.15
N LYS A 235 1.01 13.73 -19.40
CA LYS A 235 0.61 14.67 -20.44
C LYS A 235 -0.91 14.68 -20.56
N CYS A 236 -1.51 15.85 -20.32
CA CYS A 236 -2.94 16.09 -20.48
C CYS A 236 -3.15 17.13 -21.58
N ASP A 237 -4.02 16.83 -22.53
CA ASP A 237 -4.43 17.80 -23.54
C ASP A 237 -5.54 18.70 -22.97
N ALA A 238 -5.68 19.92 -23.50
CA ALA A 238 -6.68 20.89 -23.02
C ALA A 238 -8.12 20.36 -23.09
N GLU A 239 -8.40 19.50 -24.08
CA GLU A 239 -9.71 18.85 -24.24
C GLU A 239 -9.98 17.78 -23.16
N ASP A 240 -8.93 17.14 -22.62
CA ASP A 240 -9.06 16.15 -21.55
C ASP A 240 -9.37 16.81 -20.19
N GLU A 241 -9.10 18.11 -20.04
CA GLU A 241 -9.43 18.90 -18.83
C GLU A 241 -10.88 19.42 -18.85
N GLU A 242 -11.45 19.63 -20.04
CA GLU A 242 -12.80 20.18 -20.24
C GLU A 242 -13.93 19.13 -20.15
N LEU A 243 -13.63 17.83 -20.31
CA LEU A 243 -14.57 16.71 -20.04
C LEU A 243 -14.93 16.55 -18.54
N SER A 244 -14.70 17.59 -17.74
CA SER A 244 -14.93 17.63 -16.29
C SER A 244 -16.35 18.07 -15.89
N SER A 245 -17.26 18.24 -16.85
CA SER A 245 -18.70 18.34 -16.59
C SER A 245 -19.45 17.11 -17.11
N ASP A 246 -19.85 16.23 -16.19
CA ASP A 246 -21.03 15.36 -16.28
C ASP A 246 -21.15 14.34 -17.44
N ASP A 247 -20.08 13.90 -18.10
CA ASP A 247 -20.21 12.77 -19.03
C ASP A 247 -20.28 11.42 -18.28
N GLU A 248 -21.53 10.94 -18.21
CA GLU A 248 -21.99 9.63 -17.78
C GLU A 248 -21.14 8.51 -18.40
N PHE A 249 -20.67 7.59 -17.56
CA PHE A 249 -20.22 6.28 -18.02
C PHE A 249 -21.43 5.57 -18.64
N ASP A 250 -21.42 5.46 -19.97
CA ASP A 250 -22.43 4.71 -20.73
C ASP A 250 -22.38 3.24 -20.32
N SER A 251 -23.26 2.89 -19.39
CA SER A 251 -23.52 1.51 -18.98
C SER A 251 -24.72 1.04 -19.77
N ASP A 252 -24.45 0.48 -20.93
CA ASP A 252 -25.43 -0.29 -21.70
C ASP A 252 -25.82 -1.54 -20.90
N LEU A 253 -26.78 -1.36 -20.00
CA LEU A 253 -27.60 -2.41 -19.42
C LEU A 253 -29.05 -2.06 -19.73
N GLY A 254 -29.52 -2.57 -20.86
CA GLY A 254 -30.90 -2.45 -21.29
C GLY A 254 -31.89 -2.90 -20.21
N VAL A 255 -32.68 -1.95 -19.73
CA VAL A 255 -33.98 -2.20 -19.09
C VAL A 255 -34.98 -1.20 -19.67
N SER A 256 -36.08 -1.74 -20.19
CA SER A 256 -37.16 -1.02 -20.89
C SER A 256 -37.88 0.01 -20.00
N PRO A 257 -38.47 1.08 -20.57
CA PRO A 257 -39.05 2.17 -19.79
C PRO A 257 -40.49 1.84 -19.36
N MET A 258 -40.85 2.25 -18.15
CA MET A 258 -42.23 2.34 -17.70
C MET A 258 -42.55 3.79 -17.35
N ASP A 259 -43.54 4.33 -18.08
CA ASP A 259 -44.16 5.65 -17.94
C ASP A 259 -44.56 6.01 -16.50
N SER A 260 -44.37 7.28 -16.13
CA SER A 260 -45.45 8.11 -15.53
C SER A 260 -45.07 9.59 -15.36
N LEU A 261 -45.78 10.43 -16.12
CA LEU A 261 -46.25 11.81 -15.94
C LEU A 261 -45.69 12.73 -14.81
N ASP A 262 -45.00 13.78 -15.26
CA ASP A 262 -45.35 15.21 -15.26
C ASP A 262 -45.74 16.02 -13.97
N SER A 263 -44.86 17.02 -13.70
CA SER A 263 -45.11 18.44 -13.35
C SER A 263 -45.58 18.87 -11.92
N PRO A 264 -45.39 20.15 -11.51
CA PRO A 264 -44.21 21.04 -11.62
C PRO A 264 -43.86 21.79 -10.29
N THR A 265 -42.66 22.37 -10.24
CA THR A 265 -42.17 23.31 -9.20
C THR A 265 -43.00 24.61 -9.12
N PRO A 266 -42.95 25.35 -7.98
CA PRO A 266 -42.16 26.58 -8.05
C PRO A 266 -41.36 26.91 -6.78
N SER A 267 -40.19 27.48 -7.07
CA SER A 267 -39.34 28.36 -6.26
C SER A 267 -40.08 29.31 -5.32
N ASN A 268 -39.53 29.53 -4.13
CA ASN A 268 -39.47 30.85 -3.47
C ASN A 268 -38.45 30.81 -2.34
N ASP A 269 -37.33 31.51 -2.53
CA ASP A 269 -36.42 31.94 -1.47
C ASP A 269 -36.84 33.35 -1.05
N PRO A 270 -36.91 33.66 0.25
CA PRO A 270 -36.19 34.85 0.68
C PRO A 270 -35.49 34.65 2.03
N ASN A 271 -34.16 34.83 2.01
CA ASN A 271 -33.37 35.61 2.95
C ASN A 271 -34.07 35.97 4.27
N VAL A 272 -33.91 35.10 5.29
CA VAL A 272 -34.12 35.45 6.69
C VAL A 272 -32.80 35.33 7.43
N MET A 273 -32.24 36.49 7.74
CA MET A 273 -31.08 36.68 8.63
C MET A 273 -31.42 36.11 10.01
N ARG A 274 -31.08 34.85 10.25
CA ARG A 274 -31.27 34.17 11.54
C ARG A 274 -30.05 34.44 12.43
N SER A 275 -30.21 35.45 13.28
CA SER A 275 -29.32 35.75 14.40
C SER A 275 -28.98 34.47 15.18
N ILE A 276 -27.69 34.15 15.23
CA ILE A 276 -27.14 33.03 16.02
C ILE A 276 -27.16 33.43 17.49
N SER A 277 -28.17 32.98 18.22
CA SER A 277 -28.12 32.89 19.67
C SER A 277 -27.41 31.60 20.07
N VAL A 278 -26.07 31.60 20.07
CA VAL A 278 -25.29 30.56 20.75
C VAL A 278 -25.12 31.03 22.18
N SER A 279 -26.08 30.65 23.02
CA SER A 279 -26.06 30.94 24.45
C SER A 279 -25.96 29.64 25.25
N LEU A 280 -24.90 29.56 26.06
CA LEU A 280 -24.68 28.72 27.25
C LEU A 280 -24.61 27.17 27.15
N SER A 281 -24.78 26.54 25.98
CA SER A 281 -24.75 25.06 25.93
C SER A 281 -23.35 24.42 26.01
N LEU A 282 -22.29 25.09 25.55
CA LEU A 282 -20.97 24.46 25.44
C LEU A 282 -20.30 24.19 26.79
N VAL A 283 -20.46 25.07 27.78
CA VAL A 283 -19.84 24.89 29.11
C VAL A 283 -20.47 23.72 29.86
N ALA A 284 -21.78 23.53 29.73
CA ALA A 284 -22.49 22.40 30.32
C ALA A 284 -22.05 21.07 29.67
N ILE A 285 -21.88 21.06 28.35
CA ILE A 285 -21.39 19.89 27.61
C ILE A 285 -19.97 19.51 28.05
N PHE A 286 -19.05 20.48 28.20
CA PHE A 286 -17.69 20.22 28.70
C PHE A 286 -17.68 19.67 30.13
N ALA A 287 -18.53 20.19 31.02
CA ALA A 287 -18.65 19.68 32.39
C ALA A 287 -19.16 18.23 32.43
N ILE A 288 -20.12 17.88 31.55
CA ILE A 288 -20.64 16.51 31.41
C ILE A 288 -19.54 15.57 30.92
N PHE A 289 -18.75 15.96 29.92
CA PHE A 289 -17.62 15.15 29.44
C PHE A 289 -16.57 14.91 30.53
N LEU A 290 -16.25 15.92 31.34
CA LEU A 290 -15.31 15.76 32.46
C LEU A 290 -15.86 14.84 33.56
N PHE A 291 -17.16 14.91 33.83
CA PHE A 291 -17.82 14.04 34.81
C PHE A 291 -17.90 12.58 34.30
N LEU A 292 -18.23 12.38 33.03
CA LEU A 292 -18.25 11.06 32.39
C LEU A 292 -16.85 10.47 32.24
N TYR A 293 -15.81 11.29 32.00
CA TYR A 293 -14.41 10.84 32.00
C TYR A 293 -14.00 10.19 33.34
N LYS A 294 -14.55 10.67 34.46
CA LYS A 294 -14.27 10.12 35.79
C LYS A 294 -15.11 8.88 36.14
N LEU A 295 -16.25 8.66 35.48
CA LEU A 295 -17.20 7.58 35.78
C LEU A 295 -17.22 6.44 34.74
N THR A 296 -16.57 6.61 33.59
CA THR A 296 -16.50 5.61 32.51
C THR A 296 -15.13 4.90 32.55
N PRO A 297 -15.03 3.59 32.24
CA PRO A 297 -13.73 2.88 32.14
C PRO A 297 -12.81 3.38 31.00
N LEU A 298 -13.18 4.47 30.34
CA LEU A 298 -12.35 5.19 29.39
C LEU A 298 -11.13 5.85 30.05
N GLY A 299 -11.24 6.34 31.29
CA GLY A 299 -10.10 6.94 32.00
C GLY A 299 -8.97 5.94 32.29
N THR A 300 -9.32 4.71 32.65
CA THR A 300 -8.33 3.63 32.84
C THR A 300 -7.75 3.14 31.52
N SER A 301 -8.55 3.14 30.44
CA SER A 301 -8.10 2.80 29.09
C SER A 301 -7.16 3.86 28.51
N LEU A 302 -7.47 5.15 28.69
CA LEU A 302 -6.62 6.27 28.27
C LEU A 302 -5.31 6.29 29.04
N ARG A 303 -5.36 6.07 30.37
CA ARG A 303 -4.15 5.95 31.19
C ARG A 303 -3.29 4.74 30.80
N ARG A 304 -3.92 3.62 30.42
CA ARG A 304 -3.23 2.43 29.90
C ARG A 304 -2.60 2.72 28.53
N TYR A 305 -3.29 3.44 27.66
CA TYR A 305 -2.79 3.86 26.36
C TYR A 305 -1.57 4.78 26.48
N ILE A 306 -1.66 5.82 27.32
CA ILE A 306 -0.56 6.75 27.59
C ILE A 306 0.66 6.02 28.20
N LYS A 307 0.43 5.11 29.16
CA LYS A 307 1.51 4.32 29.75
C LYS A 307 2.14 3.35 28.75
N LYS A 308 1.35 2.76 27.85
CA LYS A 308 1.84 1.90 26.77
C LYS A 308 2.68 2.70 25.76
N SER A 309 2.22 3.87 25.34
CA SER A 309 2.94 4.79 24.46
C SER A 309 4.28 5.25 25.07
N SER A 310 4.29 5.60 26.35
CA SER A 310 5.52 5.98 27.07
C SER A 310 6.52 4.81 27.18
N ASN A 311 6.04 3.60 27.43
CA ASN A 311 6.89 2.40 27.45
C ASN A 311 7.48 2.09 26.06
N ILE A 312 6.72 2.33 24.99
CA ILE A 312 7.18 2.15 23.61
C ILE A 312 8.30 3.16 23.28
N LEU A 313 8.11 4.44 23.61
CA LEU A 313 9.14 5.47 23.42
C LEU A 313 10.42 5.15 24.20
N HIS A 314 10.29 4.63 25.43
CA HIS A 314 11.42 4.21 26.23
C HIS A 314 12.15 2.99 25.62
N ASN A 315 11.41 2.02 25.05
CA ASN A 315 11.99 0.85 24.41
C ASN A 315 12.67 1.19 23.08
N LEU A 316 12.11 2.11 22.29
CA LEU A 316 12.74 2.63 21.07
C LEU A 316 14.06 3.34 21.38
N ARG A 317 14.06 4.24 22.38
CA ARG A 317 15.29 4.93 22.83
C ARG A 317 16.34 3.96 23.38
N LYS A 318 15.90 2.93 24.11
CA LYS A 318 16.82 1.90 24.64
C LYS A 318 17.46 1.08 23.51
N LYS A 319 16.67 0.72 22.48
CA LYS A 319 17.16 -0.02 21.31
C LYS A 319 18.14 0.80 20.48
N GLU A 320 17.84 2.08 20.26
CA GLU A 320 18.72 3.03 19.57
C GLU A 320 20.07 3.20 20.31
N GLN A 321 20.04 3.21 21.65
CA GLN A 321 21.24 3.27 22.48
C GLN A 321 22.04 1.96 22.48
N GLU A 322 21.38 0.80 22.40
CA GLU A 322 22.03 -0.51 22.27
C GLU A 322 22.66 -0.70 20.87
N GLU A 323 22.02 -0.23 19.80
CA GLU A 323 22.55 -0.26 18.43
C GLU A 323 23.76 0.68 18.24
N LEU A 324 23.73 1.88 18.83
CA LEU A 324 24.88 2.80 18.85
C LEU A 324 26.09 2.21 19.60
N SER A 325 25.85 1.47 20.70
CA SER A 325 26.92 0.81 21.47
C SER A 325 27.50 -0.42 20.78
N GLN A 326 26.73 -1.12 19.94
CA GLN A 326 27.21 -2.23 19.11
C GLN A 326 28.04 -1.73 17.92
N HIS A 327 27.71 -0.56 17.38
CA HIS A 327 28.50 0.04 16.30
C HIS A 327 29.88 0.51 16.78
N SER A 328 29.99 1.02 18.02
CA SER A 328 31.28 1.41 18.60
C SER A 328 32.19 0.23 18.95
N THR A 329 31.63 -0.93 19.31
CA THR A 329 32.41 -2.13 19.65
C THR A 329 32.95 -2.86 18.41
N ASN A 330 32.31 -2.70 17.24
CA ASN A 330 32.79 -3.28 15.97
C ASN A 330 33.93 -2.46 15.33
N LEU A 331 34.13 -1.20 15.72
CA LEU A 331 35.28 -0.40 15.26
C LEU A 331 36.59 -0.76 15.98
N ASP A 332 36.53 -1.41 17.16
CA ASP A 332 37.71 -1.78 17.96
C ASP A 332 38.30 -3.17 17.63
N MET A 333 37.78 -3.88 16.61
CA MET A 333 38.29 -5.20 16.18
C MET A 333 38.88 -5.26 14.77
N VAL A 334 39.35 -4.13 14.22
CA VAL A 334 40.15 -4.12 12.98
C VAL A 334 41.56 -3.58 13.26
N ASN A 335 42.38 -4.42 13.88
CA ASN A 335 43.84 -4.37 13.73
C ASN A 335 44.46 -5.58 14.45
N PHE A 336 44.85 -6.63 13.71
CA PHE A 336 46.00 -7.48 14.05
C PHE A 336 46.21 -8.57 12.96
N TYR A 337 46.94 -8.24 11.89
CA TYR A 337 47.75 -9.22 11.14
C TYR A 337 48.94 -8.47 10.49
N ASN A 338 49.95 -8.14 11.29
CA ASN A 338 51.30 -7.86 10.79
C ASN A 338 52.12 -9.14 10.96
N GLU A 339 52.19 -9.96 9.91
CA GLU A 339 53.20 -11.03 9.80
C GLU A 339 54.56 -10.41 9.46
N PRO A 340 55.62 -10.62 10.25
CA PRO A 340 56.96 -10.19 9.88
C PRO A 340 57.60 -11.21 8.92
N HIS A 341 57.75 -10.83 7.65
CA HIS A 341 58.58 -11.55 6.69
C HIS A 341 60.06 -11.25 6.94
N ASN A 342 60.82 -12.26 7.38
CA ASN A 342 62.28 -12.17 7.55
C ASN A 342 62.99 -12.56 6.24
N ILE A 343 63.67 -11.60 5.62
CA ILE A 343 64.58 -11.83 4.48
C ILE A 343 65.99 -12.01 5.05
N ALA A 344 66.62 -13.16 4.82
CA ALA A 344 68.01 -13.42 5.19
C ALA A 344 68.96 -12.96 4.07
N TYR A 345 69.92 -12.11 4.41
CA TYR A 345 71.04 -11.75 3.52
C TYR A 345 72.23 -12.68 3.82
N HIS A 346 72.70 -13.42 2.83
CA HIS A 346 74.03 -14.03 2.86
C HIS A 346 75.05 -13.07 2.25
N ALA A 347 76.09 -12.73 3.01
CA ALA A 347 77.23 -11.95 2.53
C ALA A 347 78.19 -12.86 1.74
N SER A 348 78.64 -12.37 0.59
CA SER A 348 79.73 -12.92 -0.23
C SER A 348 81.10 -12.54 0.32
#